data_AF-C3YEL6-F1
#
_entry.id   AF-C3YEL6-F1
#
_cell.length_a   1.000
_cell.length_b   1.000
_cell.length_c   1.000
_cell.angle_alpha   90.00
_cell.angle_beta   90.00
_cell.angle_gamma   90.00
#
_symmetry.space_group_name_H-M   'P 1'
#
loop_
_entity.id
_entity.type
_entity.pdbx_description
1 polymer ?
#
loop_
_entity_poly.entity_id
_entity_poly.type
_entity_poly.pdbx_seq_one_letter_code
_entity_poly.pdbx_strand_id
1 'polypeptide(L)'
;EEDTPLEDGDNSNDGRSNDIADMEDMAGPRTATNGLTVAVSNKRKRDSGEDRVGQSQEDLELTQSWREILGPPPPLGNTKEEKLKWLDYHKRKWKLQAKQRDARKRQDKRRRLDDGETSGAVIRSRPATGLGGFLRKTARSMMDMPWQIVQIMETAAPGQFKLWALIGSDLHGIRLNVPRIFYVNQRVPKEDSEGGVWRKANRTLPRSNPVYNLYEYSVPEETYRSNPVYNLYEYSVPEETYREHMNEITADLSAPEVEGVYETQVPLTFRALVRLGCIAMVNRQYARYLRDRDMDNFDLEHLEFKTVAQVGTYLPPGCMRHVFLYHNMSNQKAMFGVFFPMAGRAAVFVLDTVRSNQMPNLSAILQAECNARLAKGTEEDLLPLSEHQFEVKCETDAQKIYKAIQRMLRAYKDEKRGPTLMAVQSPHSLQHLVTAMPGLDDFPLVEMHATEPENLFGVLDWQRQVSRRMLQHYVYMETRLQHLTELAAYFHVPVGNLPQDTSLFGADLFFARHLQKHNHLLWCSPNERPDLGGKEADDNRLVTEFEDVTSVELNNPGCYHTVCVELEISNLAVNTILQ
;
A
#
# COMPACT_ATOMS: atom_id res chain seq x y z
N GLU A 1 46.24 -18.49 50.27
CA GLU A 1 46.36 -18.89 51.67
C GLU A 1 45.48 -17.96 52.48
N GLU A 2 44.60 -18.59 53.24
CA GLU A 2 43.88 -18.09 54.43
C GLU A 2 42.83 -16.98 54.21
N ASP A 3 41.52 -17.24 54.29
CA ASP A 3 40.67 -17.81 55.36
C ASP A 3 40.54 -16.95 56.62
N THR A 4 39.39 -16.27 56.73
CA THR A 4 38.46 -16.26 57.89
C THR A 4 38.89 -15.57 59.21
N PRO A 5 38.04 -15.52 60.28
CA PRO A 5 36.67 -14.96 60.43
C PRO A 5 36.53 -14.20 61.79
N LEU A 6 35.33 -14.27 62.42
CA LEU A 6 34.93 -14.01 63.84
C LEU A 6 34.16 -12.70 64.05
N GLU A 7 33.14 -12.59 64.90
CA GLU A 7 32.18 -13.50 65.57
C GLU A 7 31.18 -12.58 66.31
N ASP A 8 29.92 -13.00 66.35
CA ASP A 8 28.88 -12.91 67.38
C ASP A 8 28.74 -11.74 68.39
N GLY A 9 27.47 -11.37 68.63
CA GLY A 9 27.03 -10.55 69.75
C GLY A 9 25.50 -10.37 69.82
N ASP A 10 24.83 -11.35 70.42
CA ASP A 10 23.39 -11.48 70.68
C ASP A 10 22.87 -10.54 71.80
N ASN A 11 21.66 -9.96 71.65
CA ASN A 11 20.65 -9.87 72.75
C ASN A 11 19.27 -9.29 72.32
N SER A 12 18.27 -10.19 72.35
CA SER A 12 16.94 -10.09 73.00
C SER A 12 15.86 -9.05 72.59
N ASN A 13 14.88 -9.55 71.80
CA ASN A 13 13.47 -9.83 72.17
C ASN A 13 12.41 -8.71 72.33
N ASP A 14 11.52 -8.58 71.32
CA ASP A 14 10.04 -8.65 71.36
C ASP A 14 9.54 -8.25 69.95
N GLY A 15 8.67 -8.92 69.19
CA GLY A 15 7.60 -9.84 69.52
C GLY A 15 6.39 -9.49 68.63
N ARG A 16 6.29 -10.07 67.42
CA ARG A 16 5.04 -10.47 66.71
C ARG A 16 5.30 -10.96 65.29
N SER A 17 4.97 -12.23 65.10
CA SER A 17 4.96 -12.99 63.86
C SER A 17 3.87 -12.53 62.88
N ASN A 18 4.15 -12.61 61.58
CA ASN A 18 3.50 -13.59 60.70
C ASN A 18 4.02 -13.46 59.26
N ASP A 19 4.76 -14.49 58.87
CA ASP A 19 4.91 -15.11 57.55
C ASP A 19 4.60 -14.29 56.29
N ILE A 20 5.69 -14.10 55.54
CA ILE A 20 5.70 -13.75 54.12
C ILE A 20 5.27 -15.00 53.34
N ALA A 21 4.17 -14.89 52.60
CA ALA A 21 3.73 -15.89 51.63
C ALA A 21 4.02 -15.42 50.19
N ASP A 22 4.56 -16.36 49.42
CA ASP A 22 5.13 -16.26 48.08
C ASP A 22 4.05 -16.15 46.98
N MET A 23 4.46 -15.68 45.80
CA MET A 23 3.62 -15.24 44.68
C MET A 23 3.18 -16.38 43.73
N GLU A 24 3.15 -17.63 44.20
CA GLU A 24 2.70 -18.81 43.42
C GLU A 24 1.43 -19.49 43.97
N ASP A 25 0.83 -19.01 45.07
CA ASP A 25 -0.33 -19.66 45.72
C ASP A 25 -1.73 -19.11 45.32
N MET A 26 -1.84 -18.30 44.25
CA MET A 26 -3.14 -17.72 43.83
C MET A 26 -3.93 -18.54 42.79
N ALA A 27 -3.55 -19.79 42.51
CA ALA A 27 -4.26 -20.63 41.54
C ALA A 27 -4.49 -22.08 42.02
N GLY A 28 -5.62 -22.29 42.71
CA GLY A 28 -6.18 -23.61 43.06
C GLY A 28 -7.73 -23.62 42.96
N PRO A 29 -8.38 -24.79 42.90
CA PRO A 29 -9.20 -25.20 41.75
C PRO A 29 -10.70 -24.90 41.92
N ARG A 30 -11.36 -24.40 40.86
CA ARG A 30 -12.82 -24.26 40.81
C ARG A 30 -13.48 -25.51 40.24
N THR A 31 -14.07 -26.30 41.13
CA THR A 31 -15.03 -27.37 40.87
C THR A 31 -16.25 -26.85 40.10
N ALA A 32 -16.61 -27.57 39.03
CA ALA A 32 -17.82 -27.32 38.25
C ALA A 32 -19.06 -27.80 39.01
N THR A 33 -20.01 -26.88 39.27
CA THR A 33 -21.38 -27.22 39.65
C THR A 33 -22.36 -26.42 38.81
N ASN A 34 -23.20 -27.14 38.07
CA ASN A 34 -24.33 -26.64 37.28
C ASN A 34 -25.24 -25.75 38.13
N GLY A 35 -25.31 -24.46 37.79
CA GLY A 35 -26.24 -23.49 38.37
C GLY A 35 -27.02 -22.78 37.28
N LEU A 36 -28.33 -23.03 37.22
CA LEU A 36 -29.30 -22.32 36.39
C LEU A 36 -29.13 -20.80 36.54
N THR A 37 -28.90 -20.10 35.42
CA THR A 37 -28.88 -18.63 35.39
C THR A 37 -30.29 -18.10 35.62
N VAL A 38 -30.57 -17.66 36.85
CA VAL A 38 -31.77 -16.91 37.21
C VAL A 38 -31.70 -15.52 36.55
N ALA A 39 -32.68 -15.20 35.71
CA ALA A 39 -32.85 -13.88 35.15
C ALA A 39 -33.23 -12.87 36.26
N VAL A 40 -32.29 -12.01 36.64
CA VAL A 40 -32.57 -10.87 37.53
C VAL A 40 -33.31 -9.81 36.73
N SER A 41 -34.64 -9.78 36.87
CA SER A 41 -35.45 -8.68 36.36
C SER A 41 -35.34 -7.49 37.32
N ASN A 42 -34.66 -6.42 36.90
CA ASN A 42 -34.71 -5.15 37.61
C ASN A 42 -36.09 -4.51 37.38
N LYS A 43 -37.02 -4.77 38.30
CA LYS A 43 -38.26 -3.99 38.43
C LYS A 43 -37.90 -2.56 38.85
N ARG A 44 -37.89 -1.63 37.91
CA ARG A 44 -37.94 -0.20 38.24
C ARG A 44 -39.27 0.10 38.92
N LYS A 45 -39.19 0.46 40.20
CA LYS A 45 -40.28 1.09 40.96
C LYS A 45 -40.67 2.37 40.19
N ARG A 46 -41.91 2.42 39.73
CA ARG A 46 -42.49 3.58 39.07
C ARG A 46 -42.67 4.62 40.16
N ASP A 47 -41.91 5.69 40.12
CA ASP A 47 -42.10 6.80 41.04
C ASP A 47 -43.47 7.42 40.76
N SER A 48 -44.25 7.54 41.82
CA SER A 48 -45.63 7.98 41.80
C SER A 48 -45.70 9.37 42.39
N GLY A 49 -46.13 10.33 41.56
CA GLY A 49 -46.66 11.62 42.00
C GLY A 49 -45.68 12.77 41.86
N GLU A 50 -46.23 13.91 41.44
CA GLU A 50 -45.61 15.25 41.43
C GLU A 50 -44.60 15.51 40.31
N ASP A 51 -45.14 15.73 39.09
CA ASP A 51 -44.65 16.69 38.06
C ASP A 51 -45.38 16.46 36.73
N ARG A 52 -46.72 16.58 36.76
CA ARG A 52 -47.60 16.50 35.57
C ARG A 52 -48.31 17.83 35.30
N VAL A 53 -47.60 18.94 35.45
CA VAL A 53 -48.14 20.26 35.10
C VAL A 53 -47.30 20.82 33.96
N GLY A 54 -47.77 20.61 32.72
CA GLY A 54 -47.26 21.33 31.54
C GLY A 54 -46.69 20.51 30.37
N GLN A 55 -46.88 19.19 30.27
CA GLN A 55 -46.47 18.45 29.06
C GLN A 55 -47.50 18.58 27.93
N SER A 56 -47.03 18.99 26.75
CA SER A 56 -47.86 19.05 25.54
C SER A 56 -48.28 17.63 25.10
N GLN A 57 -49.45 17.50 24.47
CA GLN A 57 -49.99 16.21 24.04
C GLN A 57 -49.04 15.46 23.06
N GLU A 58 -48.22 16.20 22.31
CA GLU A 58 -47.19 15.64 21.41
C GLU A 58 -46.02 14.99 22.16
N ASP A 59 -45.64 15.50 23.34
CA ASP A 59 -44.53 14.95 24.14
C ASP A 59 -44.90 13.61 24.80
N LEU A 60 -46.18 13.43 25.12
CA LEU A 60 -46.73 12.18 25.64
C LEU A 60 -46.76 11.09 24.55
N GLU A 61 -47.04 11.42 23.30
CA GLU A 61 -47.00 10.49 22.15
C GLU A 61 -45.57 10.05 21.79
N LEU A 62 -44.57 10.87 22.09
CA LEU A 62 -43.16 10.53 21.82
C LEU A 62 -42.57 9.52 22.82
N THR A 63 -43.21 9.34 23.98
CA THR A 63 -42.75 8.43 25.05
C THR A 63 -43.50 7.10 25.10
N GLN A 64 -44.66 7.00 24.46
CA GLN A 64 -45.48 5.77 24.41
C GLN A 64 -45.06 4.81 23.28
N SER A 65 -45.45 3.54 23.43
CA SER A 65 -45.17 2.50 22.43
C SER A 65 -46.01 2.74 21.17
N TRP A 66 -45.45 2.52 19.98
CA TRP A 66 -46.18 2.67 18.71
C TRP A 66 -47.44 1.79 18.63
N ARG A 67 -47.51 0.70 19.40
CA ARG A 67 -48.71 -0.16 19.51
C ARG A 67 -49.83 0.47 20.32
N GLU A 68 -49.50 1.33 21.29
CA GLU A 68 -50.47 2.07 22.11
C GLU A 68 -51.06 3.26 21.33
N ILE A 69 -50.26 3.87 20.44
CA ILE A 69 -50.64 5.05 19.65
C ILE A 69 -51.39 4.68 18.37
N LEU A 70 -50.95 3.63 17.66
CA LEU A 70 -51.50 3.25 16.35
C LEU A 70 -52.43 2.03 16.41
N GLY A 71 -52.53 1.34 17.55
CA GLY A 71 -53.26 0.07 17.68
C GLY A 71 -52.52 -1.13 17.08
N PRO A 72 -53.12 -2.33 17.05
CA PRO A 72 -52.49 -3.53 16.50
C PRO A 72 -52.26 -3.40 14.98
N PRO A 73 -51.14 -3.92 14.45
CA PRO A 73 -50.86 -3.86 13.02
C PRO A 73 -51.89 -4.68 12.22
N PRO A 74 -52.44 -4.15 11.12
CA PRO A 74 -53.26 -4.95 10.22
C PRO A 74 -52.42 -6.08 9.61
N PRO A 75 -53.01 -7.24 9.29
CA PRO A 75 -52.30 -8.32 8.59
C PRO A 75 -51.92 -7.88 7.16
N LEU A 76 -50.87 -8.50 6.60
CA LEU A 76 -50.32 -8.14 5.28
C LEU A 76 -51.37 -8.24 4.15
N GLY A 77 -52.37 -9.12 4.31
CA GLY A 77 -53.48 -9.32 3.37
C GLY A 77 -53.04 -9.84 1.99
N ASN A 78 -53.97 -10.45 1.28
CA ASN A 78 -53.72 -10.95 -0.08
C ASN A 78 -54.29 -10.04 -1.16
N THR A 79 -55.25 -9.17 -0.82
CA THR A 79 -55.83 -8.21 -1.76
C THR A 79 -55.02 -6.91 -1.82
N LYS A 80 -55.10 -6.21 -2.97
CA LYS A 80 -54.38 -4.93 -3.18
C LYS A 80 -54.82 -3.85 -2.16
N GLU A 81 -56.08 -3.86 -1.77
CA GLU A 81 -56.66 -2.92 -0.81
C GLU A 81 -56.17 -3.17 0.63
N GLU A 82 -56.03 -4.43 1.04
CA GLU A 82 -55.46 -4.79 2.34
C GLU A 82 -53.96 -4.43 2.44
N LYS A 83 -53.20 -4.65 1.35
CA LYS A 83 -51.79 -4.25 1.28
C LYS A 83 -51.60 -2.74 1.38
N LEU A 84 -52.53 -1.95 0.82
CA LEU A 84 -52.52 -0.49 0.96
C LEU A 84 -52.81 -0.05 2.39
N LYS A 85 -53.77 -0.70 3.09
CA LYS A 85 -54.04 -0.45 4.51
C LYS A 85 -52.84 -0.83 5.40
N TRP A 86 -52.17 -1.94 5.10
CA TRP A 86 -50.93 -2.34 5.75
C TRP A 86 -49.82 -1.31 5.55
N LEU A 87 -49.62 -0.85 4.31
CA LEU A 87 -48.60 0.12 3.98
C LEU A 87 -48.86 1.47 4.65
N ASP A 88 -50.11 1.94 4.70
CA ASP A 88 -50.46 3.21 5.34
C ASP A 88 -50.21 3.15 6.87
N TYR A 89 -50.57 2.05 7.51
CA TYR A 89 -50.25 1.81 8.92
C TYR A 89 -48.73 1.83 9.17
N HIS A 90 -47.95 1.13 8.33
CA HIS A 90 -46.49 1.07 8.48
C HIS A 90 -45.80 2.40 8.18
N LYS A 91 -46.30 3.19 7.23
CA LYS A 91 -45.83 4.56 6.98
C LYS A 91 -46.06 5.46 8.21
N ARG A 92 -47.24 5.37 8.85
CA ARG A 92 -47.52 6.09 10.11
C ARG A 92 -46.60 5.63 11.23
N LYS A 93 -46.36 4.32 11.36
CA LYS A 93 -45.39 3.75 12.32
C LYS A 93 -43.98 4.27 12.10
N TRP A 94 -43.47 4.27 10.87
CA TRP A 94 -42.13 4.76 10.57
C TRP A 94 -42.00 6.26 10.80
N LYS A 95 -43.04 7.05 10.48
CA LYS A 95 -43.07 8.48 10.77
C LYS A 95 -42.99 8.76 12.28
N LEU A 96 -43.72 8.00 13.09
CA LEU A 96 -43.66 8.09 14.55
C LEU A 96 -42.28 7.67 15.07
N GLN A 97 -41.72 6.56 14.60
CA GLN A 97 -40.38 6.10 14.99
C GLN A 97 -39.27 7.06 14.56
N ALA A 98 -39.42 7.75 13.42
CA ALA A 98 -38.51 8.81 12.99
C ALA A 98 -38.58 10.00 13.96
N LYS A 99 -39.78 10.48 14.29
CA LYS A 99 -39.98 11.54 15.29
C LYS A 99 -39.41 11.17 16.66
N GLN A 100 -39.61 9.93 17.13
CA GLN A 100 -39.05 9.44 18.40
C GLN A 100 -37.51 9.38 18.39
N ARG A 101 -36.90 8.98 17.27
CA ARG A 101 -35.43 8.98 17.12
C ARG A 101 -34.85 10.39 17.14
N ASP A 102 -35.50 11.33 16.47
CA ASP A 102 -35.06 12.74 16.47
C ASP A 102 -35.25 13.40 17.84
N ALA A 103 -36.34 13.12 18.54
CA ALA A 103 -36.55 13.58 19.91
C ALA A 103 -35.45 13.07 20.85
N ARG A 104 -35.08 11.78 20.77
CA ARG A 104 -33.96 11.21 21.55
C ARG A 104 -32.62 11.87 21.23
N LYS A 105 -32.32 12.10 19.94
CA LYS A 105 -31.10 12.81 19.53
C LYS A 105 -31.06 14.24 20.06
N ARG A 106 -32.19 14.96 20.03
CA ARG A 106 -32.30 16.32 20.57
C ARG A 106 -32.12 16.34 22.10
N GLN A 107 -32.69 15.35 22.80
CA GLN A 107 -32.53 15.20 24.25
C GLN A 107 -31.07 14.85 24.64
N ASP A 108 -30.42 13.95 23.90
CA ASP A 108 -29.00 13.62 24.10
C ASP A 108 -28.09 14.82 23.81
N LYS A 109 -28.43 15.65 22.80
CA LYS A 109 -27.69 16.88 22.49
C LYS A 109 -27.89 17.96 23.57
N ARG A 110 -29.10 18.09 24.14
CA ARG A 110 -29.38 18.99 25.28
C ARG A 110 -28.64 18.56 26.54
N ARG A 111 -28.63 17.27 26.88
CA ARG A 111 -27.86 16.73 28.01
C ARG A 111 -26.36 17.02 27.90
N ARG A 112 -25.80 17.02 26.69
CA ARG A 112 -24.39 17.36 26.45
C ARG A 112 -24.07 18.85 26.57
N LEU A 113 -25.08 19.73 26.54
CA LEU A 113 -24.91 21.18 26.65
C LEU A 113 -25.15 21.67 28.09
N ASP A 114 -25.97 20.94 28.85
CA ASP A 114 -26.34 21.26 30.24
C ASP A 114 -25.30 20.73 31.26
N ASP A 115 -24.66 19.61 30.95
CA ASP A 115 -23.61 19.00 31.77
C ASP A 115 -22.25 19.66 31.44
N GLY A 116 -22.11 20.90 31.88
CA GLY A 116 -20.91 21.73 31.75
C GLY A 116 -19.76 21.30 32.69
N GLU A 117 -19.44 20.01 32.78
CA GLU A 117 -18.29 19.52 33.53
C GLU A 117 -17.50 18.42 32.80
N THR A 118 -16.21 18.72 32.64
CA THR A 118 -15.14 17.77 32.37
C THR A 118 -15.14 16.64 33.40
N SER A 119 -15.63 15.45 33.03
CA SER A 119 -15.21 14.22 33.70
C SER A 119 -15.28 13.02 32.77
N GLY A 120 -14.18 12.26 32.75
CA GLY A 120 -13.93 11.10 31.91
C GLY A 120 -14.83 9.91 32.22
N ALA A 121 -16.11 10.01 31.84
CA ALA A 121 -16.96 8.84 31.72
C ALA A 121 -16.55 8.08 30.46
N VAL A 122 -15.81 6.99 30.65
CA VAL A 122 -15.58 5.97 29.62
C VAL A 122 -16.93 5.59 29.05
N ILE A 123 -17.25 6.12 27.86
CA ILE A 123 -18.32 5.59 27.02
C ILE A 123 -17.87 4.16 26.72
N ARG A 124 -18.33 3.20 27.53
CA ARG A 124 -18.39 1.80 27.12
C ARG A 124 -19.33 1.76 25.93
N SER A 125 -18.77 2.07 24.76
CA SER A 125 -19.35 1.79 23.46
C SER A 125 -19.73 0.33 23.53
N ARG A 126 -21.03 0.05 23.70
CA ARG A 126 -21.55 -1.30 23.48
C ARG A 126 -20.95 -1.79 22.16
N PRO A 127 -20.36 -3.00 22.10
CA PRO A 127 -19.87 -3.52 20.84
C PRO A 127 -21.04 -3.52 19.87
N ALA A 128 -21.00 -2.59 18.91
CA ALA A 128 -22.00 -2.52 17.87
C ALA A 128 -21.72 -3.72 16.96
N THR A 129 -22.38 -4.84 17.22
CA THR A 129 -22.28 -6.08 16.44
C THR A 129 -22.88 -5.97 15.02
N GLY A 130 -23.08 -4.74 14.52
CA GLY A 130 -23.59 -4.46 13.17
C GLY A 130 -22.50 -3.90 12.26
N LEU A 131 -22.84 -3.77 10.97
CA LEU A 131 -21.96 -3.25 9.90
C LEU A 131 -21.27 -1.92 10.27
N GLY A 132 -21.97 -1.02 10.98
CA GLY A 132 -21.38 0.24 11.44
C GLY A 132 -20.27 0.08 12.50
N GLY A 133 -20.31 -0.98 13.31
CA GLY A 133 -19.22 -1.31 14.23
C GLY A 133 -18.03 -1.94 13.53
N PHE A 134 -18.27 -2.75 12.49
CA PHE A 134 -17.22 -3.26 11.62
C PHE A 134 -16.50 -2.11 10.89
N LEU A 135 -17.25 -1.23 10.22
CA LEU A 135 -16.69 -0.06 9.53
C LEU A 135 -15.90 0.87 10.46
N ARG A 136 -16.38 1.06 11.70
CA ARG A 136 -15.65 1.86 12.70
C ARG A 136 -14.38 1.15 13.18
N LYS A 137 -14.39 -0.19 13.28
CA LYS A 137 -13.21 -0.99 13.65
C LYS A 137 -12.17 -0.98 12.54
N THR A 138 -12.58 -1.16 11.27
CA THR A 138 -11.68 -1.11 10.11
C THR A 138 -11.10 0.28 9.93
N ALA A 139 -11.91 1.34 10.02
CA ALA A 139 -11.44 2.73 9.99
C ALA A 139 -10.41 3.00 11.10
N ARG A 140 -10.64 2.49 12.31
CA ARG A 140 -9.67 2.63 13.41
C ARG A 140 -8.37 1.85 13.14
N SER A 141 -8.47 0.61 12.66
CA SER A 141 -7.30 -0.20 12.30
C SER A 141 -6.44 0.50 11.24
N MET A 142 -7.07 1.10 10.24
CA MET A 142 -6.41 1.87 9.20
C MET A 142 -5.67 3.10 9.73
N MET A 143 -6.15 3.75 10.79
CA MET A 143 -5.48 4.91 11.37
C MET A 143 -4.37 4.54 12.37
N ASP A 144 -4.55 3.45 13.12
CA ASP A 144 -3.69 3.12 14.26
C ASP A 144 -2.60 2.08 13.91
N MET A 145 -2.76 1.30 12.83
CA MET A 145 -1.84 0.23 12.46
C MET A 145 -0.88 0.63 11.32
N PRO A 146 0.32 0.03 11.28
CA PRO A 146 1.25 0.20 10.16
C PRO A 146 0.71 -0.43 8.88
N TRP A 147 0.86 0.31 7.79
CA TRP A 147 0.51 -0.10 6.44
C TRP A 147 1.73 -0.75 5.81
N GLN A 148 1.66 -2.05 5.57
CA GLN A 148 2.69 -2.76 4.82
C GLN A 148 2.33 -2.65 3.34
N ILE A 149 2.94 -1.70 2.65
CA ILE A 149 2.62 -1.36 1.27
C ILE A 149 3.16 -2.48 0.37
N VAL A 150 2.30 -3.10 -0.42
CA VAL A 150 2.67 -4.14 -1.39
C VAL A 150 3.04 -3.51 -2.73
N GLN A 151 2.24 -2.54 -3.19
CA GLN A 151 2.46 -1.85 -4.46
C GLN A 151 1.82 -0.46 -4.47
N ILE A 152 2.48 0.50 -5.12
CA ILE A 152 1.95 1.79 -5.53
C ILE A 152 1.84 1.77 -7.05
N MET A 153 0.61 1.83 -7.58
CA MET A 153 0.36 1.80 -9.02
C MET A 153 -0.21 3.12 -9.53
N GLU A 154 0.26 3.54 -10.69
CA GLU A 154 -0.29 4.68 -11.42
C GLU A 154 -1.70 4.36 -11.89
N THR A 155 -2.62 5.32 -11.74
CA THR A 155 -3.97 5.21 -12.32
C THR A 155 -4.05 6.00 -13.62
N ALA A 156 -5.19 5.92 -14.32
CA ALA A 156 -5.45 6.75 -15.49
C ALA A 156 -5.49 8.25 -15.15
N ALA A 157 -5.81 8.60 -13.89
CA ALA A 157 -5.83 9.97 -13.41
C ALA A 157 -4.41 10.40 -12.97
N PRO A 158 -3.87 11.49 -13.53
CA PRO A 158 -2.51 11.92 -13.23
C PRO A 158 -2.38 12.39 -11.78
N GLY A 159 -1.34 11.93 -11.09
CA GLY A 159 -1.10 12.20 -9.66
C GLY A 159 -1.98 11.41 -8.70
N GLN A 160 -2.95 10.65 -9.20
CA GLN A 160 -3.69 9.69 -8.40
C GLN A 160 -3.07 8.30 -8.57
N PHE A 161 -2.73 7.71 -7.44
CA PHE A 161 -2.15 6.39 -7.33
C PHE A 161 -3.10 5.48 -6.57
N LYS A 162 -3.07 4.19 -6.90
CA LYS A 162 -3.71 3.16 -6.10
C LYS A 162 -2.63 2.47 -5.28
N LEU A 163 -2.75 2.58 -3.96
CA LEU A 163 -1.83 2.03 -2.99
C LEU A 163 -2.45 0.76 -2.42
N TRP A 164 -1.82 -0.38 -2.69
CA TRP A 164 -2.17 -1.65 -2.09
C TRP A 164 -1.39 -1.83 -0.80
N ALA A 165 -2.08 -1.90 0.35
CA ALA A 165 -1.44 -2.11 1.64
C ALA A 165 -2.13 -3.20 2.46
N LEU A 166 -1.32 -4.05 3.08
CA LEU A 166 -1.78 -4.98 4.11
C LEU A 166 -1.81 -4.24 5.45
N ILE A 167 -2.99 -4.15 6.05
CA ILE A 167 -3.23 -3.52 7.34
C ILE A 167 -3.82 -4.57 8.28
N GLY A 168 -3.00 -5.06 9.20
CA GLY A 168 -3.37 -6.23 10.01
C GLY A 168 -3.48 -7.48 9.16
N SER A 169 -4.69 -8.01 8.99
CA SER A 169 -4.99 -9.19 8.17
C SER A 169 -5.64 -8.86 6.83
N ASP A 170 -5.98 -7.59 6.60
CA ASP A 170 -6.84 -7.19 5.48
C ASP A 170 -6.03 -6.39 4.45
N LEU A 171 -6.23 -6.71 3.17
CA LEU A 171 -5.62 -6.01 2.06
C LEU A 171 -6.54 -4.89 1.59
N HIS A 172 -6.02 -3.66 1.59
CA HIS A 172 -6.76 -2.47 1.20
C HIS A 172 -6.18 -1.87 -0.08
N GLY A 173 -7.06 -1.46 -0.99
CA GLY A 173 -6.74 -0.62 -2.13
C GLY A 173 -7.14 0.82 -1.83
N ILE A 174 -6.16 1.69 -1.60
CA ILE A 174 -6.33 3.05 -1.09
C ILE A 174 -5.97 4.04 -2.20
N ARG A 175 -6.73 5.13 -2.36
CA ARG A 175 -6.35 6.20 -3.29
C ARG A 175 -5.34 7.12 -2.61
N LEU A 176 -4.19 7.30 -3.27
CA LEU A 176 -3.10 8.15 -2.84
C LEU A 176 -2.92 9.29 -3.85
N ASN A 177 -3.07 10.53 -3.42
CA ASN A 177 -2.77 11.69 -4.26
C ASN A 177 -1.33 12.14 -3.99
N VAL A 178 -0.55 12.19 -5.06
CA VAL A 178 0.84 12.63 -5.03
C VAL A 178 0.93 13.95 -5.79
N PRO A 179 1.21 15.07 -5.10
CA PRO A 179 1.34 16.36 -5.76
C PRO A 179 2.66 16.46 -6.53
N ARG A 180 2.66 17.31 -7.56
CA ARG A 180 3.87 17.83 -8.18
C ARG A 180 4.49 18.86 -7.24
N ILE A 181 5.72 18.60 -6.83
CA ILE A 181 6.55 19.53 -6.07
C ILE A 181 7.69 19.99 -6.97
N PHE A 182 7.90 21.30 -7.04
CA PHE A 182 9.02 21.92 -7.76
C PHE A 182 9.48 23.19 -7.03
N TYR A 183 10.67 23.67 -7.36
CA TYR A 183 11.29 24.81 -6.68
C TYR A 183 11.70 25.87 -7.67
N VAL A 184 11.37 27.12 -7.39
CA VAL A 184 11.74 28.26 -8.23
C VAL A 184 12.77 29.09 -7.46
N ASN A 185 13.96 29.26 -8.04
CA ASN A 185 14.99 30.14 -7.51
C ASN A 185 14.87 31.50 -8.18
N GLN A 186 14.58 32.55 -7.42
CA GLN A 186 14.41 33.91 -7.93
C GLN A 186 15.47 34.87 -7.39
N ARG A 187 15.99 35.73 -8.26
CA ARG A 187 16.97 36.76 -7.90
C ARG A 187 16.40 37.82 -6.97
N VAL A 188 15.11 38.12 -7.13
CA VAL A 188 14.38 39.12 -6.35
C VAL A 188 13.41 38.40 -5.40
N PRO A 189 13.30 38.81 -4.12
CA PRO A 189 12.32 38.26 -3.22
C PRO A 189 10.90 38.67 -3.63
N LYS A 190 9.96 37.73 -3.56
CA LYS A 190 8.53 38.01 -3.66
C LYS A 190 8.04 38.79 -2.44
N GLU A 191 7.09 39.69 -2.67
CA GLU A 191 6.34 40.36 -1.61
C GLU A 191 5.47 39.33 -0.88
N ASP A 192 5.41 39.41 0.46
CA ASP A 192 4.63 38.50 1.30
C ASP A 192 3.12 38.74 1.08
N SER A 193 2.55 38.11 0.07
CA SER A 193 1.11 38.08 -0.14
C SER A 193 0.51 36.96 0.72
N GLU A 194 -0.31 37.33 1.72
CA GLU A 194 -1.00 36.38 2.61
C GLU A 194 -1.98 35.50 1.81
N GLY A 195 -1.52 34.33 1.34
CA GLY A 195 -2.36 33.35 0.65
C GLY A 195 -1.68 32.44 -0.39
N GLY A 196 -0.37 32.54 -0.59
CA GLY A 196 0.33 31.84 -1.67
C GLY A 196 0.38 30.30 -1.57
N VAL A 197 0.25 29.61 -2.71
CA VAL A 197 0.49 28.16 -2.92
C VAL A 197 1.98 27.78 -2.84
N TRP A 198 2.80 28.72 -2.38
CA TRP A 198 4.24 28.58 -2.28
C TRP A 198 4.72 28.86 -0.86
N ARG A 199 5.78 28.16 -0.47
CA ARG A 199 6.48 28.42 0.79
C ARG A 199 7.94 28.75 0.52
N LYS A 200 8.48 29.74 1.23
CA LYS A 200 9.92 30.01 1.19
C LYS A 200 10.66 28.78 1.74
N ALA A 201 11.56 28.23 0.94
CA ALA A 201 12.32 27.03 1.26
C ALA A 201 13.80 27.37 1.44
N ASN A 202 14.47 26.63 2.32
CA ASN A 202 15.91 26.71 2.47
C ASN A 202 16.50 25.33 2.14
N ARG A 203 17.02 25.20 0.91
CA ARG A 203 17.57 23.96 0.38
C ARG A 203 18.79 24.22 -0.48
N THR A 204 19.68 23.24 -0.53
CA THR A 204 20.89 23.28 -1.36
C THR A 204 20.58 22.84 -2.78
N LEU A 205 20.94 23.68 -3.76
CA LEU A 205 20.75 23.39 -5.18
C LEU A 205 21.77 22.36 -5.70
N PRO A 206 21.45 21.65 -6.79
CA PRO A 206 22.40 20.77 -7.46
C PRO A 206 23.70 21.50 -7.80
N ARG A 207 24.83 20.78 -7.75
CA ARG A 207 26.18 21.31 -8.06
C ARG A 207 26.60 22.52 -7.22
N SER A 208 25.97 22.75 -6.07
CA SER A 208 26.23 23.91 -5.20
C SER A 208 25.98 25.26 -5.89
N ASN A 209 25.00 25.31 -6.80
CA ASN A 209 24.55 26.58 -7.38
C ASN A 209 24.07 27.56 -6.29
N PRO A 210 24.26 28.88 -6.47
CA PRO A 210 23.87 29.88 -5.50
C PRO A 210 22.34 29.93 -5.32
N VAL A 211 21.90 29.83 -4.06
CA VAL A 211 20.50 30.01 -3.67
C VAL A 211 20.24 31.50 -3.45
N TYR A 212 19.28 32.07 -4.17
CA TYR A 212 18.83 33.46 -3.96
C TYR A 212 17.58 33.43 -3.08
N ASN A 213 16.39 33.43 -3.70
CA ASN A 213 15.11 33.28 -3.03
C ASN A 213 14.42 32.03 -3.57
N LEU A 214 14.52 30.93 -2.82
CA LEU A 214 13.95 29.65 -3.21
C LEU A 214 12.53 29.50 -2.68
N TYR A 215 11.61 29.19 -3.58
CA TYR A 215 10.20 28.97 -3.27
C TYR A 215 9.78 27.57 -3.69
N GLU A 216 9.20 26.83 -2.75
CA GLU A 216 8.63 25.51 -3.00
C GLU A 216 7.16 25.62 -3.36
N TYR A 217 6.78 24.95 -4.43
CA TYR A 217 5.42 24.84 -4.93
C TYR A 217 4.91 23.42 -4.76
N SER A 218 3.68 23.25 -4.27
CA SER A 218 3.00 21.94 -4.20
C SER A 218 1.66 22.05 -4.91
N VAL A 219 1.49 21.29 -6.00
CA VAL A 219 0.34 21.42 -6.90
C VAL A 219 -0.22 20.04 -7.23
N PRO A 220 -1.54 19.84 -7.28
CA PRO A 220 -2.12 18.60 -7.82
C PRO A 220 -1.60 18.33 -9.24
N GLU A 221 -1.23 17.09 -9.55
CA GLU A 221 -0.64 16.76 -10.87
C GLU A 221 -1.62 16.99 -12.02
N GLU A 222 -2.93 16.77 -11.83
CA GLU A 222 -3.93 17.08 -12.86
C GLU A 222 -3.91 18.56 -13.23
N THR A 223 -3.83 19.43 -12.21
CA THR A 223 -3.58 20.85 -12.40
C THR A 223 -2.22 21.07 -13.05
N TYR A 224 -1.12 20.41 -12.65
CA TYR A 224 0.18 20.59 -13.32
C TYR A 224 0.21 20.11 -14.79
N ARG A 225 -0.50 19.05 -15.17
CA ARG A 225 -0.48 18.52 -16.54
C ARG A 225 -1.40 19.28 -17.48
N SER A 226 -2.61 19.62 -17.01
CA SER A 226 -3.45 20.57 -17.73
C SER A 226 -2.77 21.94 -17.73
N ASN A 227 -2.11 22.31 -16.65
CA ASN A 227 -1.73 23.68 -16.36
C ASN A 227 -0.39 23.71 -15.58
N PRO A 228 0.76 23.49 -16.27
CA PRO A 228 2.07 23.37 -15.62
C PRO A 228 2.57 24.63 -14.88
N VAL A 229 1.69 25.62 -14.74
CA VAL A 229 2.04 27.03 -14.72
C VAL A 229 1.13 27.85 -13.77
N TYR A 230 0.48 27.25 -12.77
CA TYR A 230 -0.61 27.90 -12.05
C TYR A 230 -0.31 28.65 -10.74
N ASN A 231 0.93 29.00 -10.35
CA ASN A 231 1.12 29.62 -9.02
C ASN A 231 2.07 30.82 -8.92
N LEU A 232 2.24 31.62 -9.98
CA LEU A 232 2.98 32.88 -9.84
C LEU A 232 2.10 34.10 -9.52
N TYR A 233 0.80 34.13 -9.84
CA TYR A 233 -0.14 35.17 -9.37
C TYR A 233 -1.59 34.64 -9.22
N GLU A 234 -2.38 35.43 -8.50
CA GLU A 234 -3.66 35.19 -7.81
C GLU A 234 -4.87 34.69 -8.65
N TYR A 235 -5.87 34.12 -7.95
CA TYR A 235 -7.22 33.67 -8.35
C TYR A 235 -7.41 32.26 -8.96
N SER A 236 -8.30 31.48 -8.32
CA SER A 236 -8.90 30.25 -8.86
C SER A 236 -9.85 30.61 -10.00
N VAL A 237 -9.41 30.51 -11.26
CA VAL A 237 -10.21 30.88 -12.44
C VAL A 237 -10.76 29.62 -13.15
N PRO A 238 -12.05 29.61 -13.54
CA PRO A 238 -12.65 28.56 -14.37
C PRO A 238 -11.96 28.33 -15.73
N GLU A 239 -12.11 27.11 -16.25
CA GLU A 239 -11.44 26.50 -17.42
C GLU A 239 -11.49 27.27 -18.75
N GLU A 240 -12.41 28.23 -18.93
CA GLU A 240 -12.52 29.03 -20.16
C GLU A 240 -11.51 30.18 -20.26
N THR A 241 -11.05 30.73 -19.14
CA THR A 241 -10.02 31.80 -19.10
C THR A 241 -8.58 31.24 -19.18
N TYR A 242 -8.44 29.91 -19.05
CA TYR A 242 -7.19 29.14 -19.00
C TYR A 242 -6.47 29.00 -20.35
N ARG A 243 -7.18 29.11 -21.48
CA ARG A 243 -6.56 29.00 -22.82
C ARG A 243 -5.81 30.26 -23.27
N GLU A 244 -6.06 31.40 -22.62
CA GLU A 244 -5.50 32.69 -23.03
C GLU A 244 -4.13 32.99 -22.36
N HIS A 245 -3.85 32.42 -21.19
CA HIS A 245 -2.68 32.78 -20.35
C HIS A 245 -1.46 31.83 -20.47
N MET A 246 -1.54 30.73 -21.23
CA MET A 246 -0.42 29.75 -21.39
C MET A 246 0.84 30.34 -22.04
N ASN A 247 0.68 31.33 -22.92
CA ASN A 247 1.79 32.00 -23.61
C ASN A 247 2.50 33.03 -22.73
N GLU A 248 1.79 33.64 -21.77
CA GLU A 248 2.32 34.70 -20.90
C GLU A 248 3.27 34.13 -19.85
N ILE A 249 3.01 32.90 -19.38
CA ILE A 249 3.77 32.37 -18.24
C ILE A 249 4.96 31.49 -18.69
N THR A 250 4.98 30.98 -19.93
CA THR A 250 6.23 30.55 -20.57
C THR A 250 7.18 31.75 -20.71
N ALA A 251 6.64 32.95 -20.94
CA ALA A 251 7.40 34.19 -20.92
C ALA A 251 7.86 34.57 -19.49
N ASP A 252 7.09 34.25 -18.44
CA ASP A 252 7.47 34.50 -17.04
C ASP A 252 8.46 33.47 -16.44
N LEU A 253 8.43 32.20 -16.84
CA LEU A 253 9.52 31.25 -16.53
C LEU A 253 10.83 31.63 -17.24
N SER A 254 10.71 32.38 -18.34
CA SER A 254 11.82 33.08 -18.99
C SER A 254 12.04 34.51 -18.44
N ALA A 255 11.33 34.90 -17.36
CA ALA A 255 11.55 36.21 -16.77
C ALA A 255 13.01 36.32 -16.33
N PRO A 256 13.68 37.45 -16.58
CA PRO A 256 15.07 37.65 -16.20
C PRO A 256 15.30 37.56 -14.68
N GLU A 257 14.25 37.57 -13.88
CA GLU A 257 14.32 37.42 -12.42
C GLU A 257 14.41 35.95 -11.96
N VAL A 258 13.91 35.00 -12.78
CA VAL A 258 13.98 33.57 -12.50
C VAL A 258 15.37 33.06 -12.87
N GLU A 259 16.06 32.46 -11.90
CA GLU A 259 17.38 31.87 -12.11
C GLU A 259 17.30 30.44 -12.65
N GLY A 260 16.32 29.66 -12.15
CA GLY A 260 16.12 28.27 -12.51
C GLY A 260 14.94 27.63 -11.78
N VAL A 261 14.42 26.54 -12.37
CA VAL A 261 13.25 25.80 -11.87
C VAL A 261 13.58 24.33 -11.70
N TYR A 262 13.69 23.88 -10.46
CA TYR A 262 14.24 22.57 -10.09
C TYR A 262 13.15 21.56 -9.68
N GLU A 263 13.50 20.27 -9.71
CA GLU A 263 12.63 19.11 -9.41
C GLU A 263 11.41 18.94 -10.34
N THR A 264 11.47 19.51 -11.54
CA THR A 264 10.38 19.42 -12.52
C THR A 264 10.28 18.01 -13.12
N GLN A 265 11.42 17.33 -13.25
CA GLN A 265 11.53 16.03 -13.93
C GLN A 265 11.42 14.82 -13.00
N VAL A 266 11.32 15.02 -11.68
CA VAL A 266 11.25 13.92 -10.71
C VAL A 266 9.95 13.11 -10.92
N PRO A 267 10.02 11.79 -11.21
CA PRO A 267 8.82 10.97 -11.36
C PRO A 267 7.99 10.92 -10.06
N LEU A 268 6.68 11.03 -10.16
CA LEU A 268 5.79 11.02 -8.98
C LEU A 268 5.83 9.68 -8.23
N THR A 269 5.92 8.57 -8.96
CA THR A 269 6.10 7.23 -8.40
C THR A 269 7.39 7.17 -7.58
N PHE A 270 8.50 7.68 -8.12
CA PHE A 270 9.77 7.76 -7.40
C PHE A 270 9.66 8.64 -6.14
N ARG A 271 9.01 9.80 -6.23
CA ARG A 271 8.76 10.68 -5.09
C ARG A 271 7.95 9.99 -3.98
N ALA A 272 6.90 9.24 -4.34
CA ALA A 272 6.12 8.47 -3.39
C ALA A 272 6.96 7.38 -2.70
N LEU A 273 7.81 6.68 -3.44
CA LEU A 273 8.71 5.64 -2.92
C LEU A 273 9.79 6.21 -1.98
N VAL A 274 10.38 7.34 -2.35
CA VAL A 274 11.35 8.06 -1.50
C VAL A 274 10.69 8.47 -0.18
N ARG A 275 9.45 8.98 -0.23
CA ARG A 275 8.74 9.54 0.95
C ARG A 275 8.08 8.48 1.85
N LEU A 276 7.49 7.42 1.30
CA LEU A 276 6.69 6.44 2.05
C LEU A 276 7.40 5.12 2.31
N GLY A 277 8.35 4.72 1.46
CA GLY A 277 9.00 3.42 1.50
C GLY A 277 8.02 2.23 1.43
N CYS A 278 8.38 1.12 2.09
CA CYS A 278 7.56 -0.10 2.13
C CYS A 278 6.58 -0.16 3.32
N ILE A 279 6.79 0.65 4.35
CA ILE A 279 5.93 0.74 5.54
C ILE A 279 5.60 2.20 5.83
N ALA A 280 4.30 2.50 5.88
CA ALA A 280 3.81 3.82 6.23
C ALA A 280 2.79 3.77 7.38
N MET A 281 2.60 4.89 8.07
CA MET A 281 1.51 5.09 9.02
C MET A 281 0.82 6.42 8.76
N VAL A 282 -0.47 6.49 9.05
CA VAL A 282 -1.20 7.77 9.01
C VAL A 282 -0.64 8.70 10.09
N ASN A 283 -0.37 9.95 9.73
CA ASN A 283 0.07 10.96 10.67
C ASN A 283 -0.95 11.10 11.81
N ARG A 284 -0.46 11.05 13.06
CA ARG A 284 -1.31 11.10 14.26
C ARG A 284 -2.18 12.35 14.35
N GLN A 285 -1.73 13.48 13.80
CA GLN A 285 -2.51 14.72 13.76
C GLN A 285 -3.68 14.58 12.80
N TYR A 286 -3.43 14.03 11.61
CA TYR A 286 -4.43 13.82 10.57
C TYR A 286 -5.44 12.72 10.95
N ALA A 287 -4.98 11.63 11.60
CA ALA A 287 -5.83 10.56 12.12
C ALA A 287 -6.89 11.06 13.13
N ARG A 288 -6.64 12.16 13.86
CA ARG A 288 -7.64 12.76 14.76
C ARG A 288 -8.74 13.48 13.99
N TYR A 289 -8.39 14.11 12.88
CA TYR A 289 -9.31 14.87 12.03
C TYR A 289 -10.22 13.95 11.19
N LEU A 290 -9.71 12.80 10.74
CA LEU A 290 -10.41 11.88 9.84
C LEU A 290 -11.54 11.03 10.46
N ARG A 291 -11.77 11.07 11.78
CA ARG A 291 -12.66 10.11 12.47
C ARG A 291 -14.12 10.04 11.96
N ASP A 292 -14.56 11.02 11.18
CA ASP A 292 -15.92 11.11 10.60
C ASP A 292 -15.95 11.24 9.05
N ARG A 293 -14.82 11.11 8.35
CA ARG A 293 -14.73 11.27 6.88
C ARG A 293 -14.42 9.96 6.13
N ASP A 294 -14.54 10.05 4.80
CA ASP A 294 -14.24 8.96 3.87
C ASP A 294 -12.77 8.55 3.99
N MET A 295 -12.53 7.25 4.19
CA MET A 295 -11.24 6.69 4.62
C MET A 295 -10.43 6.10 3.46
N ASP A 296 -10.87 6.30 2.21
CA ASP A 296 -10.28 5.67 1.04
C ASP A 296 -9.41 6.61 0.20
N ASN A 297 -9.20 7.86 0.65
CA ASN A 297 -8.42 8.87 -0.07
C ASN A 297 -7.43 9.60 0.87
N PHE A 298 -6.14 9.58 0.51
CA PHE A 298 -5.07 10.21 1.28
C PHE A 298 -4.14 10.98 0.36
N ASP A 299 -3.65 12.13 0.82
CA ASP A 299 -2.56 12.84 0.18
C ASP A 299 -1.23 12.34 0.74
N LEU A 300 -0.16 12.46 -0.04
CA LEU A 300 1.17 11.98 0.34
C LEU A 300 1.66 12.52 1.69
N GLU A 301 1.27 13.74 2.06
CA GLU A 301 1.65 14.40 3.31
C GLU A 301 0.96 13.81 4.56
N HIS A 302 -0.18 13.14 4.37
CA HIS A 302 -0.94 12.51 5.45
C HIS A 302 -0.29 11.22 5.95
N LEU A 303 0.67 10.68 5.22
CA LEU A 303 1.35 9.43 5.51
C LEU A 303 2.82 9.68 5.89
N GLU A 304 3.29 8.93 6.88
CA GLU A 304 4.65 8.99 7.38
C GLU A 304 5.35 7.65 7.16
N PHE A 305 6.56 7.71 6.60
CA PHE A 305 7.46 6.56 6.54
C PHE A 305 7.78 6.02 7.95
N LYS A 306 7.84 4.68 8.05
CA LYS A 306 8.34 3.96 9.22
C LYS A 306 9.37 2.95 8.76
N THR A 307 10.44 2.80 9.54
CA THR A 307 11.46 1.81 9.22
C THR A 307 10.96 0.42 9.58
N VAL A 308 11.46 -0.59 8.86
CA VAL A 308 11.21 -2.01 9.18
C VAL A 308 11.58 -2.30 10.63
N ALA A 309 12.72 -1.78 11.11
CA ALA A 309 13.15 -1.91 12.51
C ALA A 309 12.14 -1.37 13.56
N GLN A 310 11.33 -0.37 13.22
CA GLN A 310 10.33 0.18 14.15
C GLN A 310 9.06 -0.67 14.26
N VAL A 311 8.71 -1.42 13.21
CA VAL A 311 7.42 -2.11 13.07
C VAL A 311 7.56 -3.63 13.19
N GLY A 312 8.73 -4.18 12.87
CA GLY A 312 9.01 -5.61 12.82
C GLY A 312 9.25 -6.08 11.38
N THR A 313 8.72 -7.24 11.01
CA THR A 313 8.95 -7.83 9.68
C THR A 313 8.03 -7.24 8.62
N TYR A 314 8.59 -6.87 7.47
CA TYR A 314 7.82 -6.48 6.29
C TYR A 314 7.31 -7.74 5.56
N LEU A 315 5.98 -7.86 5.43
CA LEU A 315 5.27 -8.96 4.76
C LEU A 315 5.77 -10.36 5.17
N PRO A 316 5.53 -10.77 6.43
CA PRO A 316 6.00 -12.08 6.90
C PRO A 316 5.42 -13.24 6.07
N PRO A 317 6.13 -14.37 5.95
CA PRO A 317 5.67 -15.53 5.19
C PRO A 317 4.26 -15.96 5.59
N GLY A 318 3.42 -16.28 4.60
CA GLY A 318 2.03 -16.70 4.81
C GLY A 318 1.02 -15.56 5.07
N CYS A 319 1.45 -14.29 5.11
CA CYS A 319 0.52 -13.16 5.30
C CYS A 319 -0.43 -12.92 4.11
N MET A 320 -0.02 -13.33 2.90
CA MET A 320 -0.80 -13.19 1.68
C MET A 320 -0.73 -14.47 0.86
N ARG A 321 -1.82 -14.77 0.15
CA ARG A 321 -1.85 -15.79 -0.90
C ARG A 321 -1.27 -15.20 -2.18
N HIS A 322 -0.83 -16.07 -3.08
CA HIS A 322 -0.33 -15.64 -4.37
C HIS A 322 -1.05 -16.37 -5.52
N VAL A 323 -1.18 -15.69 -6.64
CA VAL A 323 -1.57 -16.24 -7.94
C VAL A 323 -0.41 -15.98 -8.89
N PHE A 324 0.03 -17.01 -9.62
CA PHE A 324 1.13 -16.87 -10.57
C PHE A 324 0.58 -16.74 -11.99
N LEU A 325 0.97 -15.67 -12.69
CA LEU A 325 0.68 -15.41 -14.08
C LEU A 325 2.00 -15.44 -14.87
N TYR A 326 2.15 -16.45 -15.71
CA TYR A 326 3.22 -16.54 -16.69
C TYR A 326 2.71 -16.11 -18.06
N HIS A 327 3.50 -15.31 -18.76
CA HIS A 327 3.29 -14.91 -20.14
C HIS A 327 4.65 -14.83 -20.83
N ASN A 328 4.78 -15.49 -21.98
CA ASN A 328 5.93 -15.34 -22.85
C ASN A 328 5.47 -15.45 -24.31
N MET A 329 6.11 -14.71 -25.21
CA MET A 329 5.72 -14.66 -26.61
C MET A 329 6.90 -14.48 -27.55
N SER A 330 6.72 -14.95 -28.78
CA SER A 330 7.64 -14.77 -29.90
C SER A 330 6.84 -14.70 -31.20
N ASN A 331 6.88 -13.55 -31.88
CA ASN A 331 6.14 -13.29 -33.10
C ASN A 331 4.62 -13.56 -32.94
N GLN A 332 4.09 -14.60 -33.61
CA GLN A 332 2.68 -14.99 -33.56
C GLN A 332 2.39 -16.14 -32.58
N LYS A 333 3.39 -16.58 -31.81
CA LYS A 333 3.26 -17.64 -30.82
C LYS A 333 3.36 -17.06 -29.42
N ALA A 334 2.50 -17.50 -28.51
CA ALA A 334 2.60 -17.15 -27.10
C ALA A 334 2.11 -18.29 -26.21
N MET A 335 2.56 -18.29 -24.96
CA MET A 335 2.04 -19.17 -23.93
C MET A 335 1.69 -18.37 -22.68
N PHE A 336 0.51 -18.61 -22.14
CA PHE A 336 0.05 -18.05 -20.87
C PHE A 336 -0.20 -19.18 -19.88
N GLY A 337 0.23 -19.01 -18.65
CA GLY A 337 -0.08 -19.92 -17.54
C GLY A 337 -0.65 -19.14 -16.37
N VAL A 338 -1.80 -19.55 -15.85
CA VAL A 338 -2.40 -18.98 -14.64
C VAL A 338 -2.52 -20.08 -13.60
N PHE A 339 -1.86 -19.90 -12.47
CA PHE A 339 -1.78 -20.90 -11.42
C PHE A 339 -2.40 -20.37 -10.13
N PHE A 340 -3.29 -21.17 -9.55
CA PHE A 340 -3.93 -20.93 -8.27
C PHE A 340 -3.46 -22.00 -7.28
N PRO A 341 -2.25 -21.87 -6.68
CA PRO A 341 -1.67 -22.90 -5.81
C PRO A 341 -2.62 -23.34 -4.70
N MET A 342 -3.24 -22.39 -4.00
CA MET A 342 -4.20 -22.64 -2.90
C MET A 342 -5.49 -23.36 -3.32
N ALA A 343 -5.77 -23.42 -4.62
CA ALA A 343 -6.94 -24.12 -5.17
C ALA A 343 -6.57 -25.40 -5.91
N GLY A 344 -5.27 -25.73 -6.07
CA GLY A 344 -4.81 -26.87 -6.88
C GLY A 344 -5.29 -26.79 -8.32
N ARG A 345 -5.47 -25.58 -8.88
CA ARG A 345 -5.98 -25.37 -10.24
C ARG A 345 -4.98 -24.55 -11.05
N ALA A 346 -4.75 -24.95 -12.30
CA ALA A 346 -3.93 -24.22 -13.24
C ALA A 346 -4.57 -24.25 -14.63
N ALA A 347 -4.47 -23.13 -15.36
CA ALA A 347 -4.94 -23.02 -16.73
C ALA A 347 -3.80 -22.57 -17.63
N VAL A 348 -3.60 -23.28 -18.74
CA VAL A 348 -2.56 -23.00 -19.72
C VAL A 348 -3.20 -22.69 -21.06
N PHE A 349 -2.86 -21.53 -21.62
CA PHE A 349 -3.33 -21.08 -22.92
C PHE A 349 -2.16 -21.05 -23.90
N VAL A 350 -2.36 -21.67 -25.06
CA VAL A 350 -1.41 -21.66 -26.17
C VAL A 350 -1.97 -20.78 -27.26
N LEU A 351 -1.23 -19.74 -27.64
CA LEU A 351 -1.52 -18.91 -28.80
C LEU A 351 -0.64 -19.38 -29.96
N ASP A 352 -1.26 -19.82 -31.04
CA ASP A 352 -0.58 -20.17 -32.29
C ASP A 352 -1.51 -19.89 -33.48
N THR A 353 -0.94 -19.81 -34.67
CA THR A 353 -1.64 -19.66 -35.96
C THR A 353 -2.63 -20.79 -36.23
N VAL A 354 -2.35 -21.99 -35.71
CA VAL A 354 -3.19 -23.18 -35.84
C VAL A 354 -3.50 -23.72 -34.46
N ARG A 355 -4.74 -24.17 -34.23
CA ARG A 355 -5.14 -24.83 -32.98
C ARG A 355 -4.56 -26.24 -32.88
N SER A 356 -3.24 -26.34 -32.69
CA SER A 356 -2.52 -27.59 -32.46
C SER A 356 -2.18 -27.71 -30.98
N ASN A 357 -2.57 -28.83 -30.37
CA ASN A 357 -2.21 -29.15 -28.99
C ASN A 357 -1.08 -30.20 -28.98
N GLN A 358 0.13 -29.75 -28.69
CA GLN A 358 1.32 -30.58 -28.55
C GLN A 358 1.83 -30.56 -27.09
N MET A 359 0.92 -30.30 -26.15
CA MET A 359 1.27 -30.13 -24.75
C MET A 359 1.66 -31.47 -24.10
N PRO A 360 2.75 -31.50 -23.31
CA PRO A 360 3.15 -32.69 -22.56
C PRO A 360 2.24 -32.92 -21.34
N ASN A 361 2.47 -34.03 -20.63
CA ASN A 361 1.84 -34.26 -19.34
C ASN A 361 2.40 -33.27 -18.30
N LEU A 362 1.67 -32.18 -18.06
CA LEU A 362 2.07 -31.08 -17.17
C LEU A 362 2.20 -31.52 -15.71
N SER A 363 1.33 -32.40 -15.23
CA SER A 363 1.40 -32.94 -13.87
C SER A 363 2.70 -33.72 -13.65
N ALA A 364 3.09 -34.55 -14.62
CA ALA A 364 4.35 -35.31 -14.55
C ALA A 364 5.58 -34.40 -14.57
N ILE A 365 5.57 -33.33 -15.38
CA ILE A 365 6.68 -32.36 -15.42
C ILE A 365 6.77 -31.58 -14.11
N LEU A 366 5.63 -31.13 -13.56
CA LEU A 366 5.60 -30.40 -12.30
C LEU A 366 6.17 -31.25 -11.16
N GLN A 367 5.71 -32.51 -11.03
CA GLN A 367 6.23 -33.45 -10.03
C GLN A 367 7.72 -33.70 -10.20
N ALA A 368 8.20 -33.89 -11.44
CA ALA A 368 9.63 -34.09 -11.70
C ALA A 368 10.47 -32.86 -11.29
N GLU A 369 9.98 -31.65 -11.54
CA GLU A 369 10.68 -30.42 -11.17
C GLU A 369 10.66 -30.19 -9.65
N CYS A 370 9.54 -30.45 -8.97
CA CYS A 370 9.48 -30.43 -7.51
C CYS A 370 10.45 -31.43 -6.88
N ASN A 371 10.47 -32.68 -7.35
CA ASN A 371 11.39 -33.71 -6.86
C ASN A 371 12.85 -33.33 -7.09
N ALA A 372 13.17 -32.72 -8.24
CA ALA A 372 14.52 -32.23 -8.53
C ALA A 372 14.95 -31.09 -7.57
N ARG A 373 14.01 -30.27 -7.08
CA ARG A 373 14.28 -29.21 -6.09
C ARG A 373 14.39 -29.74 -4.66
N LEU A 374 13.53 -30.68 -4.28
CA LEU A 374 13.65 -31.40 -3.01
C LEU A 374 15.02 -32.10 -2.90
N ALA A 375 15.46 -32.76 -3.97
CA ALA A 375 16.78 -33.38 -4.02
C ALA A 375 17.95 -32.38 -3.89
N LYS A 376 17.72 -31.09 -4.18
CA LYS A 376 18.70 -30.00 -3.99
C LYS A 376 18.59 -29.34 -2.61
N GLY A 377 17.72 -29.83 -1.72
CA GLY A 377 17.56 -29.33 -0.35
C GLY A 377 16.62 -28.14 -0.18
N THR A 378 15.72 -27.87 -1.15
CA THR A 378 14.65 -26.88 -0.96
C THR A 378 13.59 -27.41 0.00
N GLU A 379 13.09 -26.58 0.92
CA GLU A 379 12.03 -26.95 1.86
C GLU A 379 10.71 -27.28 1.15
N GLU A 380 9.94 -28.22 1.71
CA GLU A 380 8.66 -28.67 1.16
C GLU A 380 7.61 -27.54 1.11
N ASP A 381 7.61 -26.64 2.11
CA ASP A 381 6.65 -25.53 2.22
C ASP A 381 6.80 -24.49 1.10
N LEU A 382 7.97 -24.45 0.44
CA LEU A 382 8.26 -23.54 -0.67
C LEU A 382 7.86 -24.12 -2.03
N LEU A 383 7.38 -25.37 -2.05
CA LEU A 383 7.11 -26.10 -3.28
C LEU A 383 5.61 -26.34 -3.45
N PRO A 384 5.08 -26.21 -4.68
CA PRO A 384 3.68 -26.49 -4.97
C PRO A 384 3.44 -28.01 -5.07
N LEU A 385 3.60 -28.74 -3.96
CA LEU A 385 3.51 -30.21 -3.88
C LEU A 385 2.07 -30.74 -4.04
N SER A 386 1.06 -29.89 -3.86
CA SER A 386 -0.34 -30.26 -4.06
C SER A 386 -0.61 -30.68 -5.50
N GLU A 387 -1.47 -31.67 -5.72
CA GLU A 387 -1.90 -32.03 -7.07
C GLU A 387 -2.61 -30.87 -7.75
N HIS A 388 -2.15 -30.51 -8.96
CA HIS A 388 -2.74 -29.46 -9.78
C HIS A 388 -3.58 -30.06 -10.90
N GLN A 389 -4.82 -29.59 -11.01
CA GLN A 389 -5.67 -29.84 -12.17
C GLN A 389 -5.36 -28.83 -13.26
N PHE A 390 -4.84 -29.31 -14.39
CA PHE A 390 -4.48 -28.49 -15.54
C PHE A 390 -5.59 -28.45 -16.58
N GLU A 391 -6.04 -27.25 -16.93
CA GLU A 391 -6.89 -27.00 -18.09
C GLU A 391 -6.06 -26.39 -19.23
N VAL A 392 -5.97 -27.07 -20.38
CA VAL A 392 -5.19 -26.60 -21.54
C VAL A 392 -6.14 -26.14 -22.65
N LYS A 393 -5.93 -24.92 -23.15
CA LYS A 393 -6.72 -24.32 -24.25
C LYS A 393 -5.81 -23.76 -25.34
N CYS A 394 -5.99 -24.22 -26.57
CA CYS A 394 -5.26 -23.70 -27.73
C CYS A 394 -6.16 -22.72 -28.50
N GLU A 395 -5.70 -21.49 -28.66
CA GLU A 395 -6.43 -20.41 -29.31
C GLU A 395 -5.58 -19.74 -30.40
N THR A 396 -6.26 -19.11 -31.35
CA THR A 396 -5.63 -18.34 -32.44
C THR A 396 -5.72 -16.84 -32.22
N ASP A 397 -6.52 -16.42 -31.24
CA ASP A 397 -6.81 -15.02 -30.94
C ASP A 397 -6.52 -14.72 -29.47
N ALA A 398 -5.59 -13.81 -29.23
CA ALA A 398 -5.18 -13.38 -27.89
C ALA A 398 -6.36 -12.79 -27.09
N GLN A 399 -7.34 -12.16 -27.75
CA GLN A 399 -8.50 -11.58 -27.05
C GLN A 399 -9.37 -12.63 -26.36
N LYS A 400 -9.46 -13.85 -26.93
CA LYS A 400 -10.16 -14.97 -26.28
C LYS A 400 -9.43 -15.43 -25.03
N ILE A 401 -8.10 -15.44 -25.06
CA ILE A 401 -7.24 -15.77 -23.91
C ILE A 401 -7.44 -14.74 -22.81
N TYR A 402 -7.32 -13.44 -23.12
CA TYR A 402 -7.52 -12.36 -22.15
C TYR A 402 -8.91 -12.42 -21.49
N LYS A 403 -9.98 -12.63 -22.27
CA LYS A 403 -11.34 -12.82 -21.73
C LYS A 403 -11.47 -14.07 -20.87
N ALA A 404 -10.77 -15.15 -21.19
CA ALA A 404 -10.77 -16.36 -20.37
C ALA A 404 -10.05 -16.12 -19.04
N ILE A 405 -8.85 -15.51 -19.06
CA ILE A 405 -8.08 -15.17 -17.86
C ILE A 405 -8.89 -14.25 -16.94
N GLN A 406 -9.47 -13.17 -17.48
CA GLN A 406 -10.30 -12.25 -16.70
C GLN A 406 -11.50 -12.94 -16.02
N ARG A 407 -12.14 -13.92 -16.67
CA ARG A 407 -13.25 -14.68 -16.06
C ARG A 407 -12.76 -15.52 -14.89
N MET A 408 -11.59 -16.14 -15.00
CA MET A 408 -11.01 -16.92 -13.90
C MET A 408 -10.62 -16.02 -12.73
N LEU A 409 -10.02 -14.87 -12.99
CA LEU A 409 -9.64 -13.91 -11.94
C LEU A 409 -10.86 -13.35 -11.20
N ARG A 410 -11.94 -13.02 -11.93
CA ARG A 410 -13.21 -12.60 -11.31
C ARG A 410 -13.80 -13.70 -10.44
N ALA A 411 -13.87 -14.94 -10.95
CA ALA A 411 -14.35 -16.07 -10.16
C ALA A 411 -13.52 -16.29 -8.89
N TYR A 412 -12.19 -16.19 -8.99
CA TYR A 412 -11.31 -16.27 -7.82
C TYR A 412 -11.56 -15.15 -6.81
N LYS A 413 -11.74 -13.91 -7.27
CA LYS A 413 -12.05 -12.75 -6.41
C LYS A 413 -13.37 -12.97 -5.65
N ASP A 414 -14.39 -13.48 -6.33
CA ASP A 414 -15.71 -13.74 -5.76
C ASP A 414 -15.68 -14.84 -4.68
N GLU A 415 -14.73 -15.77 -4.75
CA GLU A 415 -14.48 -16.77 -3.70
C GLU A 415 -13.95 -16.17 -2.37
N LYS A 416 -13.55 -14.89 -2.35
CA LYS A 416 -13.08 -14.14 -1.17
C LYS A 416 -12.05 -14.91 -0.32
N ARG A 417 -11.01 -15.38 -1.00
CA ARG A 417 -9.93 -16.18 -0.41
C ARG A 417 -8.97 -15.41 0.51
N GLY A 418 -9.26 -14.16 0.86
CA GLY A 418 -8.40 -13.30 1.69
C GLY A 418 -7.36 -12.52 0.87
N PRO A 419 -6.39 -11.86 1.54
CA PRO A 419 -5.33 -11.09 0.90
C PRO A 419 -4.60 -11.93 -0.14
N THR A 420 -4.58 -11.44 -1.39
CA THR A 420 -3.94 -12.14 -2.50
C THR A 420 -3.14 -11.15 -3.33
N LEU A 421 -1.88 -11.49 -3.62
CA LEU A 421 -1.05 -10.80 -4.61
C LEU A 421 -0.93 -11.62 -5.88
N MET A 422 -0.57 -10.97 -6.99
CA MET A 422 -0.30 -11.64 -8.25
C MET A 422 1.17 -11.52 -8.61
N ALA A 423 1.86 -12.66 -8.69
CA ALA A 423 3.21 -12.73 -9.22
C ALA A 423 3.12 -12.83 -10.75
N VAL A 424 3.61 -11.82 -11.47
CA VAL A 424 3.50 -11.69 -12.92
C VAL A 424 4.87 -11.81 -13.57
N GLN A 425 5.04 -12.78 -14.45
CA GLN A 425 6.20 -12.89 -15.34
C GLN A 425 5.72 -12.65 -16.77
N SER A 426 6.16 -11.56 -17.40
CA SER A 426 5.73 -11.16 -18.73
C SER A 426 6.78 -10.29 -19.42
N PRO A 427 6.96 -10.38 -20.75
CA PRO A 427 7.77 -9.42 -21.50
C PRO A 427 7.08 -8.05 -21.69
N HIS A 428 5.76 -7.98 -21.51
CA HIS A 428 5.00 -6.74 -21.56
C HIS A 428 4.94 -6.05 -20.20
N SER A 429 4.93 -4.72 -20.22
CA SER A 429 4.73 -3.90 -19.02
C SER A 429 3.40 -4.19 -18.32
N LEU A 430 3.36 -4.01 -17.00
CA LEU A 430 2.15 -4.19 -16.20
C LEU A 430 0.99 -3.31 -16.69
N GLN A 431 1.26 -2.06 -17.10
CA GLN A 431 0.24 -1.16 -17.63
C GLN A 431 -0.40 -1.71 -18.91
N HIS A 432 0.39 -2.31 -19.81
CA HIS A 432 -0.13 -2.95 -21.01
C HIS A 432 -1.02 -4.15 -20.66
N LEU A 433 -0.58 -4.99 -19.72
CA LEU A 433 -1.35 -6.15 -19.26
C LEU A 433 -2.67 -5.75 -18.59
N VAL A 434 -2.66 -4.73 -17.72
CA VAL A 434 -3.88 -4.22 -17.07
C VAL A 434 -4.86 -3.65 -18.10
N THR A 435 -4.36 -2.96 -19.13
CA THR A 435 -5.19 -2.45 -20.23
C THR A 435 -5.84 -3.58 -21.02
N ALA A 436 -5.09 -4.65 -21.32
CA ALA A 436 -5.60 -5.84 -22.00
C ALA A 436 -6.52 -6.70 -21.11
N MET A 437 -6.23 -6.73 -19.81
CA MET A 437 -6.92 -7.54 -18.79
C MET A 437 -7.25 -6.70 -17.54
N PRO A 438 -8.34 -5.91 -17.56
CA PRO A 438 -8.68 -5.02 -16.45
C PRO A 438 -8.93 -5.73 -15.12
N GLY A 439 -9.24 -7.03 -15.13
CA GLY A 439 -9.35 -7.84 -13.91
C GLY A 439 -8.04 -8.00 -13.13
N LEU A 440 -6.89 -7.64 -13.71
CA LEU A 440 -5.61 -7.57 -13.00
C LEU A 440 -5.55 -6.40 -12.02
N ASP A 441 -6.26 -5.29 -12.31
CA ASP A 441 -6.26 -4.10 -11.45
C ASP A 441 -6.82 -4.39 -10.04
N ASP A 442 -7.57 -5.47 -9.88
CA ASP A 442 -8.18 -5.88 -8.62
C ASP A 442 -7.20 -6.51 -7.61
N PHE A 443 -5.93 -6.70 -7.99
CA PHE A 443 -4.89 -7.30 -7.14
C PHE A 443 -3.60 -6.48 -7.22
N PRO A 444 -2.77 -6.45 -6.15
CA PRO A 444 -1.40 -5.97 -6.26
C PRO A 444 -0.60 -6.91 -7.16
N LEU A 445 0.16 -6.33 -8.08
CA LEU A 445 0.98 -7.02 -9.06
C LEU A 445 2.45 -6.93 -8.65
N VAL A 446 3.15 -8.06 -8.61
CA VAL A 446 4.59 -8.17 -8.33
C VAL A 446 5.27 -8.75 -9.55
N GLU A 447 6.14 -7.96 -10.19
CA GLU A 447 6.81 -8.36 -11.42
C GLU A 447 8.00 -9.30 -11.12
N MET A 448 8.03 -10.42 -11.81
CA MET A 448 9.02 -11.49 -11.68
C MET A 448 9.95 -11.45 -12.90
N HIS A 449 11.06 -10.72 -12.78
CA HIS A 449 12.00 -10.49 -13.87
C HIS A 449 12.83 -11.73 -14.24
N ALA A 450 12.42 -12.55 -15.20
CA ALA A 450 13.22 -13.70 -15.63
C ALA A 450 13.77 -13.50 -17.05
N THR A 451 15.07 -13.77 -17.23
CA THR A 451 15.66 -13.87 -18.56
C THR A 451 15.28 -15.21 -19.18
N GLU A 452 14.75 -15.13 -20.40
CA GLU A 452 14.31 -16.28 -21.17
C GLU A 452 15.26 -16.50 -22.37
N PRO A 453 15.61 -17.76 -22.70
CA PRO A 453 16.44 -18.05 -23.86
C PRO A 453 15.78 -17.61 -25.17
N GLU A 454 16.55 -16.95 -26.05
CA GLU A 454 16.05 -16.31 -27.28
C GLU A 454 15.31 -17.28 -28.22
N ASN A 455 15.74 -18.54 -28.30
CA ASN A 455 15.22 -19.51 -29.27
C ASN A 455 14.15 -20.48 -28.71
N LEU A 456 13.47 -20.13 -27.61
CA LEU A 456 12.43 -20.96 -26.99
C LEU A 456 11.30 -21.39 -27.94
N PHE A 457 10.95 -20.52 -28.90
CA PHE A 457 9.81 -20.72 -29.82
C PHE A 457 10.22 -21.19 -31.23
N GLY A 458 11.51 -21.28 -31.52
CA GLY A 458 12.04 -21.59 -32.86
C GLY A 458 12.09 -23.08 -33.20
N VAL A 459 11.88 -23.96 -32.22
CA VAL A 459 11.86 -25.42 -32.43
C VAL A 459 10.43 -25.91 -32.72
N LEU A 460 10.28 -27.02 -33.46
CA LEU A 460 8.97 -27.61 -33.79
C LEU A 460 8.17 -27.99 -32.54
N ASP A 461 8.82 -28.54 -31.50
CA ASP A 461 8.19 -28.96 -30.24
C ASP A 461 8.17 -27.86 -29.16
N TRP A 462 8.19 -26.58 -29.58
CA TRP A 462 8.27 -25.43 -28.68
C TRP A 462 7.24 -25.45 -27.53
N GLN A 463 6.03 -25.97 -27.75
CA GLN A 463 5.00 -26.06 -26.70
C GLN A 463 5.49 -26.88 -25.50
N ARG A 464 6.25 -27.97 -25.74
CA ARG A 464 6.85 -28.78 -24.69
C ARG A 464 7.98 -28.06 -23.96
N GLN A 465 8.83 -27.33 -24.69
CA GLN A 465 9.96 -26.60 -24.11
C GLN A 465 9.49 -25.42 -23.26
N VAL A 466 8.58 -24.60 -23.79
CA VAL A 466 8.02 -23.44 -23.10
C VAL A 466 7.16 -23.87 -21.90
N SER A 467 6.38 -24.94 -22.01
CA SER A 467 5.59 -25.44 -20.86
C SER A 467 6.46 -25.98 -19.73
N ARG A 468 7.56 -26.67 -20.04
CA ARG A 468 8.56 -27.05 -19.04
C ARG A 468 9.17 -25.82 -18.38
N ARG A 469 9.55 -24.80 -19.16
CA ARG A 469 10.13 -23.55 -18.65
C ARG A 469 9.16 -22.78 -17.75
N MET A 470 7.90 -22.67 -18.15
CA MET A 470 6.82 -22.10 -17.34
C MET A 470 6.68 -22.80 -15.99
N LEU A 471 6.68 -24.14 -15.97
CA LEU A 471 6.58 -24.91 -14.71
C LEU A 471 7.83 -24.73 -13.84
N GLN A 472 9.02 -24.60 -14.43
CA GLN A 472 10.24 -24.25 -13.68
C GLN A 472 10.12 -22.89 -12.99
N HIS A 473 9.57 -21.89 -13.68
CA HIS A 473 9.30 -20.58 -13.09
C HIS A 473 8.24 -20.65 -11.98
N TYR A 474 7.18 -21.42 -12.19
CA TYR A 474 6.15 -21.62 -11.17
C TYR A 474 6.70 -22.26 -9.89
N VAL A 475 7.51 -23.34 -10.02
CA VAL A 475 8.14 -24.00 -8.87
C VAL A 475 9.12 -23.06 -8.15
N TYR A 476 9.80 -22.18 -8.88
CA TYR A 476 10.74 -21.22 -8.29
C TYR A 476 10.09 -19.94 -7.74
N MET A 477 8.78 -19.76 -7.97
CA MET A 477 8.08 -18.51 -7.66
C MET A 477 8.16 -18.15 -6.18
N GLU A 478 7.96 -19.12 -5.28
CA GLU A 478 7.88 -18.84 -3.83
C GLU A 478 9.23 -18.40 -3.28
N THR A 479 10.30 -19.14 -3.57
CA THR A 479 11.68 -18.77 -3.21
C THR A 479 12.05 -17.39 -3.76
N ARG A 480 11.65 -17.12 -5.00
CA ARG A 480 11.92 -15.83 -5.65
C ARG A 480 11.14 -14.69 -4.99
N LEU A 481 9.87 -14.90 -4.67
CA LEU A 481 9.03 -13.90 -4.01
C LEU A 481 9.56 -13.57 -2.61
N GLN A 482 10.03 -14.58 -1.84
CA GLN A 482 10.68 -14.37 -0.55
C GLN A 482 11.94 -13.52 -0.68
N HIS A 483 12.81 -13.85 -1.62
CA HIS A 483 14.01 -13.06 -1.89
C HIS A 483 13.68 -11.61 -2.29
N LEU A 484 12.66 -11.39 -3.15
CA LEU A 484 12.21 -10.04 -3.50
C LEU A 484 11.65 -9.28 -2.29
N THR A 485 10.91 -9.94 -1.40
CA THR A 485 10.42 -9.34 -0.15
C THR A 485 11.55 -8.95 0.80
N GLU A 486 12.61 -9.75 0.89
CA GLU A 486 13.81 -9.43 1.67
C GLU A 486 14.54 -8.20 1.10
N LEU A 487 14.76 -8.15 -0.21
CA LEU A 487 15.35 -7.00 -0.88
C LEU A 487 14.48 -5.75 -0.71
N ALA A 488 13.15 -5.87 -0.87
CA ALA A 488 12.18 -4.81 -0.64
C ALA A 488 12.28 -4.26 0.79
N ALA A 489 12.40 -5.14 1.79
CA ALA A 489 12.58 -4.77 3.18
C ALA A 489 13.88 -4.00 3.41
N TYR A 490 14.99 -4.43 2.78
CA TYR A 490 16.30 -3.79 2.87
C TYR A 490 16.33 -2.39 2.23
N PHE A 491 15.85 -2.26 0.99
CA PHE A 491 15.79 -0.98 0.29
C PHE A 491 14.66 -0.07 0.79
N HIS A 492 13.77 -0.58 1.63
CA HIS A 492 12.52 0.07 2.01
C HIS A 492 11.69 0.49 0.79
N VAL A 493 11.43 -0.45 -0.11
CA VAL A 493 10.61 -0.26 -1.32
C VAL A 493 9.50 -1.30 -1.31
N PRO A 494 8.24 -0.98 -1.67
CA PRO A 494 7.21 -2.00 -1.82
C PRO A 494 7.63 -3.08 -2.81
N VAL A 495 7.39 -4.35 -2.49
CA VAL A 495 7.82 -5.49 -3.32
C VAL A 495 7.32 -5.42 -4.77
N GLY A 496 6.11 -4.89 -5.00
CA GLY A 496 5.53 -4.71 -6.34
C GLY A 496 6.06 -3.50 -7.12
N ASN A 497 7.00 -2.74 -6.57
CA ASN A 497 7.65 -1.59 -7.21
C ASN A 497 9.16 -1.80 -7.43
N LEU A 498 9.69 -2.99 -7.13
CA LEU A 498 11.10 -3.31 -7.41
C LEU A 498 11.31 -3.46 -8.93
N PRO A 499 12.24 -2.71 -9.54
CA PRO A 499 12.57 -2.88 -10.94
C PRO A 499 13.50 -4.07 -11.17
N GLN A 500 13.75 -4.39 -12.45
CA GLN A 500 14.68 -5.45 -12.85
C GLN A 500 16.09 -5.26 -12.28
N ASP A 501 16.64 -4.05 -12.40
CA ASP A 501 17.90 -3.68 -11.75
C ASP A 501 17.62 -3.08 -10.37
N THR A 502 17.45 -3.96 -9.40
CA THR A 502 17.17 -3.58 -8.02
C THR A 502 18.34 -2.85 -7.36
N SER A 503 19.59 -3.15 -7.75
CA SER A 503 20.78 -2.60 -7.10
C SER A 503 20.97 -1.13 -7.45
N LEU A 504 20.88 -0.79 -8.74
CA LEU A 504 20.98 0.60 -9.20
C LEU A 504 19.85 1.44 -8.63
N PHE A 505 18.61 0.94 -8.71
CA PHE A 505 17.45 1.64 -8.16
C PHE A 505 17.54 1.83 -6.64
N GLY A 506 18.05 0.84 -5.93
CA GLY A 506 18.31 0.94 -4.49
C GLY A 506 19.31 2.03 -4.14
N ALA A 507 20.39 2.16 -4.92
CA ALA A 507 21.37 3.22 -4.76
C ALA A 507 20.75 4.62 -5.00
N ASP A 508 19.99 4.79 -6.08
CA ASP A 508 19.30 6.06 -6.38
C ASP A 508 18.34 6.47 -5.26
N LEU A 509 17.59 5.50 -4.73
CA LEU A 509 16.62 5.72 -3.67
C LEU A 509 17.31 6.09 -2.34
N PHE A 510 18.39 5.40 -1.97
CA PHE A 510 19.16 5.76 -0.78
C PHE A 510 19.81 7.13 -0.91
N PHE A 511 20.36 7.43 -2.08
CA PHE A 511 20.97 8.73 -2.34
C PHE A 511 19.93 9.85 -2.29
N ALA A 512 18.77 9.68 -2.95
CA ALA A 512 17.67 10.64 -2.89
C ALA A 512 17.17 10.89 -1.46
N ARG A 513 17.03 9.84 -0.64
CA ARG A 513 16.68 9.98 0.78
C ARG A 513 17.75 10.70 1.58
N HIS A 514 19.03 10.44 1.29
CA HIS A 514 20.15 11.12 1.94
C HIS A 514 20.17 12.61 1.58
N LEU A 515 20.00 12.94 0.31
CA LEU A 515 19.86 14.33 -0.17
C LEU A 515 18.72 15.06 0.56
N GLN A 516 17.52 14.46 0.63
CA GLN A 516 16.40 15.06 1.34
C GLN A 516 16.68 15.25 2.84
N LYS A 517 17.32 14.27 3.49
CA LYS A 517 17.69 14.37 4.91
C LYS A 517 18.65 15.53 5.18
N HIS A 518 19.52 15.85 4.22
CA HIS A 518 20.49 16.95 4.28
C HIS A 518 19.98 18.24 3.61
N ASN A 519 18.68 18.37 3.35
CA ASN A 519 18.04 19.55 2.73
C ASN A 519 18.59 19.89 1.33
N HIS A 520 19.02 18.90 0.54
CA HIS A 520 19.33 19.08 -0.87
C HIS A 520 18.07 18.90 -1.73
N LEU A 521 18.02 19.60 -2.86
CA LEU A 521 17.06 19.31 -3.93
C LEU A 521 17.42 18.01 -4.65
N LEU A 522 16.38 17.33 -5.13
CA LEU A 522 16.57 16.22 -6.05
C LEU A 522 16.85 16.76 -7.46
N TRP A 523 17.71 16.07 -8.20
CA TRP A 523 17.99 16.34 -9.61
C TRP A 523 17.79 15.10 -10.48
N CYS A 524 17.10 14.08 -9.96
CA CYS A 524 16.81 12.88 -10.73
C CYS A 524 15.83 13.21 -11.85
N SER A 525 16.09 12.63 -13.02
CA SER A 525 15.24 12.73 -14.20
C SER A 525 15.11 11.33 -14.82
N PRO A 526 14.07 11.09 -15.63
CA PRO A 526 13.96 9.86 -16.42
C PRO A 526 14.92 9.83 -17.63
N ASN A 527 15.65 10.92 -17.89
CA ASN A 527 16.54 11.07 -19.03
C ASN A 527 18.00 10.84 -18.60
N GLU A 528 18.91 10.78 -19.57
CA GLU A 528 20.36 10.64 -19.32
C GLU A 528 21.00 11.89 -18.67
N ARG A 529 20.24 12.98 -18.51
CA ARG A 529 20.72 14.26 -17.97
C ARG A 529 20.02 14.62 -16.66
N PRO A 530 20.75 15.07 -15.62
CA PRO A 530 20.13 15.51 -14.37
C PRO A 530 19.30 16.77 -14.58
N ASP A 531 18.29 16.99 -13.73
CA ASP A 531 17.52 18.24 -13.69
C ASP A 531 18.38 19.34 -13.02
N LEU A 532 18.78 20.33 -13.82
CA LEU A 532 19.66 21.42 -13.39
C LEU A 532 18.97 22.79 -13.51
N GLY A 533 17.64 22.79 -13.48
CA GLY A 533 16.88 24.03 -13.45
C GLY A 533 16.82 24.76 -14.79
N GLY A 534 16.90 24.05 -15.92
CA GLY A 534 16.89 24.62 -17.28
C GLY A 534 18.28 24.80 -17.91
N LYS A 535 19.33 24.33 -17.24
CA LYS A 535 20.74 24.40 -17.68
C LYS A 535 21.32 23.03 -18.04
N GLU A 536 20.46 22.05 -18.35
CA GLU A 536 20.85 20.67 -18.62
C GLU A 536 21.65 20.53 -19.92
N ALA A 537 21.43 21.44 -20.88
CA ALA A 537 22.16 21.47 -22.14
C ALA A 537 23.59 22.01 -22.02
N ASP A 538 23.88 22.76 -20.95
CA ASP A 538 25.16 23.42 -20.74
C ASP A 538 26.15 22.52 -19.96
N ASP A 539 25.66 21.44 -19.29
CA ASP A 539 26.51 20.50 -18.56
C ASP A 539 27.13 19.44 -19.48
N ASN A 540 28.20 19.82 -20.19
CA ASN A 540 28.95 18.92 -21.07
C ASN A 540 29.93 17.97 -20.35
N ARG A 541 29.99 17.99 -19.01
CA ARG A 541 30.94 17.15 -18.23
C ARG A 541 30.80 15.67 -18.55
N LEU A 542 29.56 15.20 -18.74
CA LEU A 542 29.26 13.81 -19.11
C LEU A 542 29.71 13.44 -20.53
N VAL A 543 29.85 14.43 -21.43
CA VAL A 543 30.29 14.22 -22.82
C VAL A 543 31.81 14.15 -22.90
N THR A 544 32.51 14.89 -22.03
CA THR A 544 33.98 14.93 -22.00
C THR A 544 34.63 13.73 -21.31
N GLU A 545 33.94 13.02 -20.42
CA GLU A 545 34.51 11.88 -19.65
C GLU A 545 34.68 10.59 -20.48
N PHE A 546 34.01 10.45 -21.63
CA PHE A 546 34.17 9.27 -22.49
C PHE A 546 35.48 9.25 -23.29
N GLU A 547 36.25 10.35 -23.32
CA GLU A 547 37.55 10.37 -24.01
C GLU A 547 38.70 9.77 -23.18
N ASP A 548 38.50 9.51 -21.88
CA ASP A 548 39.57 9.07 -20.97
C ASP A 548 39.59 7.55 -20.65
N VAL A 549 38.87 6.71 -21.40
CA VAL A 549 39.12 5.25 -21.38
C VAL A 549 40.33 4.93 -22.24
N THR A 550 41.48 5.50 -21.88
CA THR A 550 42.77 4.92 -22.27
C THR A 550 42.99 3.72 -21.35
N SER A 551 42.82 2.51 -21.88
CA SER A 551 43.38 1.34 -21.21
C SER A 551 44.89 1.56 -21.13
N VAL A 552 45.40 1.90 -19.94
CA VAL A 552 46.84 2.03 -19.72
C VAL A 552 47.40 0.61 -19.60
N GLU A 553 47.56 -0.06 -20.73
CA GLU A 553 48.26 -1.33 -20.82
C GLU A 553 49.77 -1.08 -20.80
N LEU A 554 50.34 -1.05 -19.59
CA LEU A 554 51.79 -1.03 -19.39
C LEU A 554 52.34 -2.45 -19.44
N ASN A 555 52.47 -3.02 -20.65
CA ASN A 555 53.15 -4.29 -20.85
C ASN A 555 54.65 -4.06 -21.12
N ASN A 556 55.52 -4.54 -20.22
CA ASN A 556 56.97 -4.56 -20.45
C ASN A 556 57.45 -6.01 -20.65
N PRO A 557 57.25 -6.61 -21.84
CA PRO A 557 57.55 -8.01 -22.09
C PRO A 557 59.05 -8.29 -21.99
N GLY A 558 59.44 -9.25 -21.16
CA GLY A 558 60.84 -9.61 -20.94
C GLY A 558 61.01 -10.94 -20.21
N CYS A 559 62.22 -11.50 -20.28
CA CYS A 559 62.63 -12.67 -19.50
C CYS A 559 63.35 -12.19 -18.24
N TYR A 560 62.59 -12.00 -17.16
CA TYR A 560 63.14 -11.53 -15.89
C TYR A 560 63.61 -12.73 -15.06
N HIS A 561 64.88 -12.72 -14.63
CA HIS A 561 65.48 -13.82 -13.88
C HIS A 561 65.13 -13.86 -12.38
N THR A 562 64.39 -12.87 -11.87
CA THR A 562 64.15 -12.68 -10.43
C THR A 562 62.69 -12.89 -10.04
N VAL A 563 61.79 -11.96 -10.38
CA VAL A 563 60.37 -12.04 -10.00
C VAL A 563 59.52 -11.37 -11.08
N CYS A 564 58.42 -12.03 -11.46
CA CYS A 564 57.32 -11.43 -12.18
C CYS A 564 56.17 -11.17 -11.18
N VAL A 565 55.60 -9.97 -11.18
CA VAL A 565 54.46 -9.60 -10.33
C VAL A 565 53.29 -9.23 -11.23
N GLU A 566 52.17 -9.90 -11.03
CA GLU A 566 50.89 -9.60 -11.65
C GLU A 566 49.94 -9.09 -10.56
N LEU A 567 49.29 -7.95 -10.80
CA LEU A 567 48.37 -7.31 -9.87
C LEU A 567 47.02 -7.10 -10.54
N GLU A 568 46.00 -7.79 -10.05
CA GLU A 568 44.61 -7.55 -10.41
C GLU A 568 43.97 -6.68 -9.33
N ILE A 569 43.55 -5.46 -9.70
CA ILE A 569 42.90 -4.51 -8.78
C ILE A 569 41.40 -4.48 -9.10
N SER A 570 40.57 -4.93 -8.16
CA SER A 570 39.11 -4.88 -8.26
C SER A 570 38.51 -3.77 -7.37
N ASN A 571 37.29 -3.32 -7.70
CA ASN A 571 36.51 -2.33 -6.93
C ASN A 571 37.22 -0.98 -6.68
N LEU A 572 38.07 -0.53 -7.61
CA LEU A 572 38.81 0.72 -7.48
C LEU A 572 37.89 1.92 -7.16
N ALA A 573 36.77 2.05 -7.88
CA ALA A 573 35.81 3.15 -7.65
C ALA A 573 35.24 3.17 -6.22
N VAL A 574 34.93 2.01 -5.65
CA VAL A 574 34.40 1.90 -4.28
C VAL A 574 35.47 2.31 -3.27
N ASN A 575 36.69 1.82 -3.45
CA ASN A 575 37.82 2.15 -2.57
C ASN A 575 38.14 3.65 -2.61
N THR A 576 38.10 4.28 -3.80
CA THR A 576 38.33 5.73 -3.95
C THR A 576 37.27 6.58 -3.26
N ILE A 577 36.00 6.14 -3.20
CA ILE A 577 34.92 6.87 -2.52
C ILE A 577 35.02 6.73 -0.99
N LEU A 578 35.51 5.58 -0.49
CA LEU A 578 35.64 5.31 0.94
C LEU A 578 36.84 6.01 1.59
N GLN A 579 37.87 6.32 0.81
CA GLN A 579 39.08 7.01 1.24
C GLN A 579 38.87 8.52 1.26
#